data_AF-A0A8T4WBF2-F1
#
_entry.id   AF-A0A8T4WBF2-F1
#
_cell.length_a   1.000
_cell.length_b   1.000
_cell.length_c   1.000
_cell.angle_alpha   90.00
_cell.angle_beta   90.00
_cell.angle_gamma   90.00
#
_symmetry.space_group_name_H-M   'P 1'
#
loop_
_entity.id
_entity.type
_entity.pdbx_description
1 polymer ?
#
loop_
_entity_poly.entity_id
_entity_poly.type
_entity_poly.pdbx_seq_one_letter_code
_entity_poly.pdbx_strand_id
1 'polypeptide(L)'
;MVNLERNLGQALKLLDDQEMVDVTRLLDVLYTCEDRTIRKAYLLRGPLLLIICGLRSDILDGFERFLPYEDGELRPCDIPGIVPLFALMSAEAGKALALSAFQRQDGHVRAILGLESEDGSVQSIASRLKHLMNRWAEWTDVLLDIVEKDPATTDWLVDWREFLSGESGFFTMEWYNGLPYEKRLTALDRIVMASEALLNSVLSREQLEAERIQRLRTWLRDLEPLPHVFGYATDAAQRGVA
;
A
#
# COMPACT_ATOMS: atom_id res chain seq x y z
N MET A 1 -8.81 -6.56 -16.51
CA MET A 1 -9.48 -5.46 -15.79
C MET A 1 -11.01 -5.48 -15.84
N VAL A 2 -11.65 -6.18 -16.81
CA VAL A 2 -13.13 -6.34 -16.89
C VAL A 2 -13.75 -7.19 -15.75
N ASN A 3 -12.95 -7.95 -14.99
CA ASN A 3 -13.46 -8.78 -13.89
C ASN A 3 -13.61 -8.05 -12.55
N LEU A 4 -13.03 -6.86 -12.37
CA LEU A 4 -12.95 -6.24 -11.05
C LEU A 4 -14.24 -5.50 -10.67
N GLU A 5 -14.85 -4.78 -11.61
CA GLU A 5 -16.20 -4.21 -11.46
C GLU A 5 -17.27 -5.29 -11.35
N ARG A 6 -17.07 -6.45 -12.01
CA ARG A 6 -17.95 -7.60 -11.87
C ARG A 6 -17.85 -8.24 -10.49
N ASN A 7 -16.64 -8.38 -9.95
CA ASN A 7 -16.39 -8.96 -8.63
C ASN A 7 -16.80 -7.99 -7.51
N LEU A 8 -16.57 -6.68 -7.67
CA LEU A 8 -17.04 -5.66 -6.75
C LEU A 8 -18.55 -5.51 -6.80
N GLY A 9 -19.14 -5.50 -8.01
CA GLY A 9 -20.58 -5.48 -8.22
C GLY A 9 -21.27 -6.76 -7.73
N GLN A 10 -20.60 -7.92 -7.79
CA GLN A 10 -21.08 -9.15 -7.16
C GLN A 10 -20.93 -9.12 -5.64
N ALA A 11 -19.82 -8.65 -5.10
CA ALA A 11 -19.64 -8.47 -3.65
C ALA A 11 -20.67 -7.49 -3.10
N LEU A 12 -20.87 -6.34 -3.74
CA LEU A 12 -21.89 -5.34 -3.39
C LEU A 12 -23.32 -5.86 -3.59
N LYS A 13 -23.60 -6.69 -4.60
CA LYS A 13 -24.91 -7.35 -4.76
C LYS A 13 -25.16 -8.44 -3.72
N LEU A 14 -24.12 -9.13 -3.25
CA LEU A 14 -24.22 -10.08 -2.12
C LEU A 14 -24.51 -9.37 -0.79
N LEU A 15 -24.22 -8.06 -0.70
CA LEU A 15 -24.44 -7.24 0.48
C LEU A 15 -25.90 -6.76 0.62
N ASP A 16 -26.69 -6.67 -0.46
CA ASP A 16 -28.05 -6.09 -0.42
C ASP A 16 -29.08 -6.94 0.35
N ASP A 17 -28.86 -8.26 0.47
CA ASP A 17 -29.79 -9.21 1.11
C ASP A 17 -29.31 -9.73 2.48
N GLN A 18 -28.15 -9.29 2.99
CA GLN A 18 -27.58 -9.79 4.26
C GLN A 18 -27.50 -8.71 5.33
N GLU A 19 -27.80 -9.09 6.58
CA GLU A 19 -27.59 -8.24 7.74
C GLU A 19 -26.08 -8.02 7.94
N MET A 20 -25.64 -6.78 7.76
CA MET A 20 -24.24 -6.35 7.88
C MET A 20 -24.01 -5.64 9.21
N VAL A 21 -22.89 -5.97 9.86
CA VAL A 21 -22.38 -5.22 11.00
C VAL A 21 -21.18 -4.40 10.54
N ASP A 22 -21.31 -3.07 10.60
CA ASP A 22 -20.18 -2.17 10.38
C ASP A 22 -19.20 -2.29 11.55
N VAL A 23 -17.99 -2.76 11.24
CA VAL A 23 -16.89 -2.93 12.20
C VAL A 23 -15.72 -2.00 11.88
N THR A 24 -15.92 -1.01 11.01
CA THR A 24 -14.89 -0.09 10.50
C THR A 24 -14.11 0.56 11.64
N ARG A 25 -14.81 1.20 12.58
CA ARG A 25 -14.15 1.94 13.67
C ARG A 25 -13.29 1.04 14.56
N LEU A 26 -13.71 -0.20 14.79
CA LEU A 26 -12.94 -1.14 15.60
C LEU A 26 -11.64 -1.52 14.88
N LEU A 27 -11.73 -1.85 13.59
CA LEU A 27 -10.56 -2.26 12.82
C LEU A 27 -9.61 -1.10 12.51
N ASP A 28 -10.15 0.10 12.29
CA ASP A 28 -9.38 1.32 12.09
C ASP A 28 -8.46 1.60 13.28
N VAL A 29 -8.99 1.55 14.50
CA VAL A 29 -8.19 1.72 15.73
C VAL A 29 -7.10 0.66 15.87
N LEU A 30 -7.36 -0.57 15.41
CA LEU A 30 -6.43 -1.70 15.60
C LEU A 30 -5.36 -1.80 14.51
N TYR A 31 -5.65 -1.38 13.28
CA TYR A 31 -4.87 -1.80 12.13
C TYR A 31 -4.47 -0.70 11.15
N THR A 32 -4.94 0.54 11.35
CA THR A 32 -4.39 1.71 10.64
C THR A 32 -2.97 2.01 11.15
N CYS A 33 -2.05 2.31 10.24
CA CYS A 33 -0.66 2.69 10.51
C CYS A 33 -0.13 3.66 9.44
N GLU A 34 1.17 3.93 9.38
CA GLU A 34 1.74 4.91 8.44
C GLU A 34 1.59 4.53 6.94
N ASP A 35 1.35 3.25 6.64
CA ASP A 35 1.36 2.73 5.26
C ASP A 35 -0.01 2.26 4.77
N ARG A 36 -1.01 2.21 5.66
CA ARG A 36 -2.38 1.77 5.34
C ARG A 36 -3.41 2.27 6.34
N THR A 37 -4.64 2.44 5.88
CA THR A 37 -5.79 2.84 6.71
C THR A 37 -7.00 1.98 6.44
N ILE A 38 -7.78 1.64 7.46
CA ILE A 38 -9.08 0.99 7.28
C ILE A 38 -10.12 2.05 6.89
N ARG A 39 -10.59 2.01 5.64
CA ARG A 39 -11.63 2.94 5.17
C ARG A 39 -13.03 2.45 5.51
N LYS A 40 -13.27 1.16 5.30
CA LYS A 40 -14.55 0.49 5.55
C LYS A 40 -14.30 -0.95 5.93
N ALA A 41 -15.10 -1.49 6.84
CA ALA A 41 -15.12 -2.90 7.12
C ALA A 41 -16.52 -3.38 7.53
N TYR A 42 -16.95 -4.49 6.95
CA TYR A 42 -18.28 -5.07 7.15
C TYR A 42 -18.17 -6.55 7.46
N LEU A 43 -18.77 -6.96 8.57
CA LEU A 43 -18.96 -8.36 8.92
C LEU A 43 -20.37 -8.78 8.49
N LEU A 44 -20.47 -9.78 7.62
CA LEU A 44 -21.75 -10.29 7.13
C LEU A 44 -22.27 -11.42 8.03
N ARG A 45 -23.58 -11.69 7.98
CA ARG A 45 -24.22 -12.84 8.67
C ARG A 45 -23.89 -14.20 8.06
N GLY A 46 -23.34 -14.28 6.85
CA GLY A 46 -22.46 -15.37 6.42
C GLY A 46 -21.03 -14.99 6.78
N PRO A 47 -20.19 -15.90 7.30
CA PRO A 47 -18.99 -15.61 8.09
C PRO A 47 -17.85 -15.02 7.23
N LEU A 48 -18.08 -13.85 6.67
CA LEU A 48 -17.27 -13.11 5.72
C LEU A 48 -17.04 -11.73 6.31
N LEU A 49 -15.77 -11.35 6.42
CA LEU A 49 -15.35 -10.00 6.71
C LEU A 49 -14.82 -9.37 5.43
N LEU A 50 -15.46 -8.30 4.99
CA LEU A 50 -14.99 -7.47 3.90
C LEU A 50 -14.29 -6.24 4.48
N ILE A 51 -13.10 -5.92 3.98
CA ILE A 51 -12.29 -4.77 4.39
C ILE A 51 -11.86 -4.01 3.16
N ILE A 52 -12.00 -2.69 3.20
CA ILE A 52 -11.44 -1.76 2.23
C ILE A 52 -10.34 -0.98 2.93
N CYS A 53 -9.10 -1.19 2.49
CA CYS A 53 -7.93 -0.49 2.98
C CYS A 53 -7.49 0.58 1.98
N GLY A 54 -7.27 1.80 2.47
CA GLY A 54 -6.47 2.80 1.76
C GLY A 54 -4.99 2.56 2.01
N LEU A 55 -4.16 2.98 1.07
CA LEU A 55 -2.69 2.96 1.18
C LEU A 55 -2.18 4.34 1.65
N ARG A 56 -0.87 4.56 1.59
CA ARG A 56 -0.27 5.82 2.06
C ARG A 56 -0.77 7.03 1.27
N SER A 57 -0.98 6.90 -0.04
CA SER A 57 -1.57 7.96 -0.86
C SER A 57 -2.95 8.41 -0.37
N ASP A 58 -3.79 7.46 0.06
CA ASP A 58 -5.09 7.70 0.71
C ASP A 58 -4.92 8.43 2.06
N ILE A 59 -3.89 8.09 2.85
CA ILE A 59 -3.59 8.78 4.13
C ILE A 59 -3.16 10.22 3.88
N LEU A 60 -2.38 10.45 2.82
CA LEU A 60 -1.83 11.75 2.46
C LEU A 60 -2.80 12.67 1.71
N ASP A 61 -4.03 12.22 1.39
CA ASP A 61 -5.00 12.96 0.57
C ASP A 61 -5.32 14.38 1.10
N GLY A 62 -5.19 14.61 2.41
CA GLY A 62 -5.40 15.91 3.03
C GLY A 62 -4.21 16.88 2.98
N PHE A 63 -3.05 16.46 2.46
CA PHE A 63 -1.82 17.26 2.44
C PHE A 63 -1.66 18.01 1.11
N GLU A 64 -0.93 19.13 1.13
CA GLU A 64 -0.63 19.90 -0.08
C GLU A 64 0.20 19.05 -1.06
N ARG A 65 -0.06 19.26 -2.36
CA ARG A 65 0.62 18.57 -3.46
C ARG A 65 1.09 19.59 -4.48
N PHE A 66 2.25 19.33 -5.07
CA PHE A 66 2.79 20.14 -6.17
C PHE A 66 2.59 19.47 -7.55
N LEU A 67 2.13 18.21 -7.58
CA LEU A 67 1.68 17.54 -8.79
C LEU A 67 0.22 17.10 -8.67
N PRO A 68 -0.60 17.29 -9.72
CA PRO A 68 -1.98 16.86 -9.73
C PRO A 68 -2.12 15.33 -9.68
N TYR A 69 -3.34 14.85 -9.45
CA TYR A 69 -3.70 13.46 -9.61
C TYR A 69 -3.60 13.03 -11.07
N GLU A 70 -2.81 12.00 -11.35
CA GLU A 70 -3.05 11.12 -12.49
C GLU A 70 -3.92 9.96 -11.99
N ASP A 71 -5.07 9.77 -12.63
CA ASP A 71 -6.13 8.92 -12.07
C ASP A 71 -5.75 7.44 -12.03
N GLY A 72 -5.70 6.92 -10.80
CA GLY A 72 -5.64 5.49 -10.53
C GLY A 72 -4.29 4.83 -10.75
N GLU A 73 -3.20 5.60 -10.87
CA GLU A 73 -1.86 5.03 -10.92
C GLU A 73 -1.35 4.65 -9.53
N LEU A 74 -0.52 3.61 -9.49
CA LEU A 74 0.24 3.27 -8.28
C LEU A 74 1.27 4.36 -8.01
N ARG A 75 1.49 4.70 -6.74
CA ARG A 75 2.40 5.78 -6.36
C ARG A 75 3.61 5.28 -5.61
N PRO A 76 4.77 5.95 -5.73
CA PRO A 76 5.96 5.60 -4.94
C PRO A 76 5.67 5.51 -3.44
N CYS A 77 4.86 6.41 -2.89
CA CYS A 77 4.49 6.42 -1.47
C CYS A 77 3.70 5.18 -1.03
N ASP A 78 3.05 4.50 -1.98
CA ASP A 78 2.31 3.27 -1.70
C ASP A 78 3.21 2.03 -1.67
N ILE A 79 4.48 2.10 -2.12
CA ILE A 79 5.40 0.95 -2.15
C ILE A 79 5.43 0.16 -0.83
N PRO A 80 5.61 0.80 0.34
CA PRO A 80 5.69 0.10 1.62
C PRO A 80 4.40 -0.68 1.94
N GLY A 81 3.23 -0.15 1.57
CA GLY A 81 1.96 -0.84 1.78
C GLY A 81 1.67 -1.88 0.69
N ILE A 82 1.91 -1.56 -0.57
CA ILE A 82 1.39 -2.33 -1.70
C ILE A 82 2.24 -3.56 -2.03
N VAL A 83 3.57 -3.46 -1.97
CA VAL A 83 4.45 -4.57 -2.33
C VAL A 83 4.26 -5.75 -1.37
N PRO A 84 4.30 -5.56 -0.04
CA PRO A 84 3.99 -6.62 0.92
C PRO A 84 2.58 -7.21 0.75
N LEU A 85 1.59 -6.37 0.42
CA LEU A 85 0.22 -6.84 0.22
C LEU A 85 0.09 -7.73 -1.03
N PHE A 86 0.70 -7.35 -2.15
CA PHE A 86 0.72 -8.17 -3.36
C PHE A 86 1.44 -9.50 -3.13
N ALA A 87 2.54 -9.46 -2.38
CA ALA A 87 3.24 -10.65 -1.94
C ALA A 87 2.29 -11.53 -1.10
N LEU A 88 1.58 -10.95 -0.13
CA LEU A 88 0.69 -11.68 0.77
C LEU A 88 -0.45 -12.35 0.01
N MET A 89 -1.11 -11.58 -0.86
CA MET A 89 -2.19 -12.06 -1.71
C MET A 89 -1.75 -13.20 -2.64
N SER A 90 -0.45 -13.27 -2.97
CA SER A 90 0.13 -14.25 -3.90
C SER A 90 0.80 -15.43 -3.25
N ALA A 91 1.34 -15.25 -2.05
CA ALA A 91 1.91 -16.30 -1.25
C ALA A 91 0.83 -17.26 -0.75
N GLU A 92 1.24 -18.40 -0.18
CA GLU A 92 0.29 -19.33 0.44
C GLU A 92 -0.50 -18.71 1.60
N ALA A 93 0.08 -17.71 2.28
CA ALA A 93 -0.62 -16.90 3.27
C ALA A 93 -1.88 -16.22 2.69
N GLY A 94 -1.90 -15.93 1.39
CA GLY A 94 -3.04 -15.39 0.66
C GLY A 94 -4.19 -16.38 0.46
N LYS A 95 -3.99 -17.69 0.68
CA LYS A 95 -5.09 -18.68 0.66
C LYS A 95 -6.14 -18.42 1.75
N ALA A 96 -5.79 -17.63 2.78
CA ALA A 96 -6.75 -17.19 3.80
C ALA A 96 -7.71 -16.09 3.30
N LEU A 97 -7.43 -15.45 2.16
CA LEU A 97 -8.30 -14.47 1.53
C LEU A 97 -9.28 -15.17 0.59
N ALA A 98 -10.57 -15.09 0.91
CA ALA A 98 -11.64 -15.52 0.01
C ALA A 98 -11.78 -14.57 -1.18
N LEU A 99 -11.48 -13.28 -0.97
CA LEU A 99 -11.51 -12.25 -1.99
C LEU A 99 -10.30 -11.33 -1.81
N SER A 100 -9.68 -10.94 -2.92
CA SER A 100 -8.68 -9.88 -2.91
C SER A 100 -8.68 -9.13 -4.24
N ALA A 101 -8.71 -7.80 -4.17
CA ALA A 101 -8.73 -6.93 -5.35
C ALA A 101 -8.14 -5.57 -5.04
N PHE A 102 -7.77 -4.83 -6.09
CA PHE A 102 -7.40 -3.42 -6.01
C PHE A 102 -8.41 -2.61 -6.81
N GLN A 103 -9.01 -1.61 -6.17
CA GLN A 103 -9.92 -0.67 -6.79
C GLN A 103 -9.23 0.68 -6.93
N ARG A 104 -9.42 1.33 -8.08
CA ARG A 104 -9.04 2.72 -8.31
C ARG A 104 -10.27 3.58 -8.03
N GLN A 105 -10.17 4.51 -7.10
CA GLN A 105 -11.28 5.40 -6.75
C GLN A 105 -10.74 6.74 -6.26
N ASP A 106 -11.32 7.84 -6.76
CA ASP A 106 -10.98 9.20 -6.34
C ASP A 106 -9.46 9.51 -6.46
N GLY A 107 -8.82 8.96 -7.50
CA GLY A 107 -7.38 9.13 -7.73
C GLY A 107 -6.46 8.28 -6.83
N HIS A 108 -7.03 7.38 -6.03
CA HIS A 108 -6.29 6.49 -5.10
C HIS A 108 -6.47 5.01 -5.45
N VAL A 109 -5.51 4.20 -5.00
CA VAL A 109 -5.58 2.74 -5.08
C VAL A 109 -5.95 2.17 -3.71
N ARG A 110 -7.09 1.48 -3.65
CA ARG A 110 -7.62 0.84 -2.45
C ARG A 110 -7.55 -0.66 -2.58
N ALA A 111 -7.11 -1.34 -1.52
CA ALA A 111 -7.15 -2.78 -1.42
C ALA A 111 -8.49 -3.24 -0.85
N ILE A 112 -9.06 -4.29 -1.43
CA ILE A 112 -10.30 -4.90 -0.98
C ILE A 112 -10.00 -6.34 -0.62
N LEU A 113 -10.26 -6.69 0.63
CA LEU A 113 -9.88 -7.96 1.24
C LEU A 113 -11.13 -8.61 1.83
N GLY A 114 -11.42 -9.84 1.42
CA GLY A 114 -12.49 -10.65 1.98
C GLY A 114 -11.91 -11.87 2.70
N LEU A 115 -12.29 -12.07 3.96
CA LEU A 115 -11.88 -13.21 4.78
C LEU A 115 -13.11 -14.02 5.14
N GLU A 116 -13.12 -15.30 4.78
CA GLU A 116 -14.17 -16.23 5.17
C GLU A 116 -13.72 -17.14 6.31
N SER A 117 -14.67 -17.49 7.17
CA SER A 117 -14.49 -18.52 8.18
C SER A 117 -14.66 -19.91 7.59
N GLU A 118 -13.76 -20.82 7.94
CA GLU A 118 -13.88 -22.25 7.60
C GLU A 118 -14.97 -22.96 8.39
N ASP A 119 -15.23 -22.52 9.62
CA ASP A 119 -16.14 -23.18 10.57
C ASP A 119 -17.38 -22.34 10.92
N GLY A 120 -17.55 -21.19 10.25
CA GLY A 120 -18.63 -20.24 10.54
C GLY A 120 -18.38 -19.35 11.76
N SER A 121 -17.26 -19.51 12.47
CA SER A 121 -16.96 -18.71 13.65
C SER A 121 -16.33 -17.37 13.31
N VAL A 122 -16.75 -16.32 14.02
CA VAL A 122 -16.11 -14.99 14.00
C VAL A 122 -14.69 -15.05 14.57
N GLN A 123 -14.44 -15.97 15.51
CA GLN A 123 -13.12 -16.20 16.11
C GLN A 123 -12.10 -16.61 15.03
N SER A 124 -12.48 -17.49 14.11
CA SER A 124 -11.62 -17.92 12.99
C SER A 124 -11.29 -16.75 12.06
N ILE A 125 -12.29 -15.91 11.71
CA ILE A 125 -12.08 -14.69 10.93
C ILE A 125 -11.13 -13.73 11.64
N ALA A 126 -11.34 -13.49 12.93
CA ALA A 126 -10.49 -12.59 13.72
C ALA A 126 -9.04 -13.08 13.79
N SER A 127 -8.84 -14.40 13.94
CA SER A 127 -7.51 -15.03 13.92
C SER A 127 -6.82 -14.86 12.56
N ARG A 128 -7.54 -15.12 11.46
CA ARG A 128 -7.05 -14.93 10.09
C ARG A 128 -6.73 -13.48 9.79
N LEU A 129 -7.60 -12.56 10.20
CA LEU A 129 -7.37 -11.13 10.07
C LEU A 129 -6.10 -10.72 10.82
N LYS A 130 -5.97 -11.12 12.08
CA LYS A 130 -4.78 -10.81 12.88
C LYS A 130 -3.52 -11.34 12.21
N HIS A 131 -3.54 -12.56 11.70
CA HIS A 131 -2.40 -13.14 10.98
C HIS A 131 -2.05 -12.32 9.73
N LEU A 132 -3.06 -11.98 8.91
CA LEU A 132 -2.89 -11.18 7.71
C LEU A 132 -2.29 -9.79 8.02
N MET A 133 -2.86 -9.07 8.98
CA MET A 133 -2.42 -7.71 9.32
C MET A 133 -1.03 -7.70 9.95
N ASN A 134 -0.73 -8.66 10.83
CA ASN A 134 0.60 -8.81 11.41
C ASN A 134 1.64 -9.12 10.33
N ARG A 135 1.33 -10.07 9.44
CA ARG A 135 2.26 -10.44 8.37
C ARG A 135 2.48 -9.28 7.38
N TRP A 136 1.44 -8.48 7.14
CA TRP A 136 1.54 -7.29 6.30
C TRP A 136 2.49 -6.27 6.93
N ALA A 137 2.34 -5.99 8.22
CA ALA A 137 3.26 -5.12 8.96
C ALA A 137 4.70 -5.67 8.93
N GLU A 138 4.89 -6.95 9.28
CA GLU A 138 6.22 -7.58 9.27
C GLU A 138 6.92 -7.50 7.92
N TRP A 139 6.22 -7.73 6.82
CA TRP A 139 6.82 -7.64 5.49
C TRP A 139 7.07 -6.20 5.02
N THR A 140 6.29 -5.24 5.54
CA THR A 140 6.57 -3.82 5.36
C THR A 140 7.87 -3.46 6.08
N ASP A 141 8.04 -3.91 7.32
CA ASP A 141 9.26 -3.69 8.10
C ASP A 141 10.46 -4.36 7.42
N VAL A 142 10.33 -5.61 6.96
CA VAL A 142 11.39 -6.30 6.21
C VAL A 142 11.79 -5.53 4.95
N LEU A 143 10.82 -5.00 4.20
CA LEU A 143 11.10 -4.21 3.00
C LEU A 143 11.95 -2.98 3.33
N LEU A 144 11.54 -2.21 4.33
CA LEU A 144 12.25 -0.99 4.74
C LEU A 144 13.62 -1.32 5.33
N ASP A 145 13.71 -2.37 6.17
CA ASP A 145 14.96 -2.87 6.73
C ASP A 145 15.99 -3.25 5.65
N ILE A 146 15.55 -3.87 4.55
CA ILE A 146 16.45 -4.24 3.44
C ILE A 146 17.08 -2.98 2.85
N VAL A 147 16.29 -1.93 2.65
CA VAL A 147 16.80 -0.69 2.06
C VAL A 147 17.68 0.07 3.04
N GLU A 148 17.26 0.21 4.30
CA GLU A 148 18.04 0.91 5.33
C GLU A 148 19.42 0.28 5.58
N LYS A 149 19.52 -1.05 5.39
CA LYS A 149 20.77 -1.80 5.53
C LYS A 149 21.53 -1.93 4.20
N ASP A 150 21.04 -1.37 3.08
CA ASP A 150 21.76 -1.36 1.81
C ASP A 150 22.99 -0.45 1.93
N PRO A 151 24.24 -0.95 1.74
CA PRO A 151 25.46 -0.16 1.86
C PRO A 151 25.50 1.10 0.99
N ALA A 152 24.74 1.14 -0.12
CA ALA A 152 24.64 2.31 -0.98
C ALA A 152 23.85 3.47 -0.36
N THR A 153 23.07 3.20 0.70
CA THR A 153 22.19 4.18 1.35
C THR A 153 22.33 4.20 2.88
N THR A 154 23.11 3.29 3.47
CA THR A 154 23.26 3.14 4.94
C THR A 154 23.80 4.41 5.62
N ASP A 155 24.57 5.23 4.92
CA ASP A 155 25.08 6.50 5.43
C ASP A 155 24.06 7.64 5.33
N TRP A 156 22.90 7.40 4.70
CA TRP A 156 21.85 8.39 4.53
C TRP A 156 20.84 8.24 5.66
N LEU A 157 20.70 9.29 6.48
CA LEU A 157 19.62 9.39 7.48
C LEU A 157 18.31 9.77 6.78
N VAL A 158 17.79 8.87 5.93
CA VAL A 158 16.62 9.09 5.09
C VAL A 158 15.38 8.50 5.74
N ASP A 159 14.36 9.34 5.89
CA ASP A 159 13.00 8.85 6.11
C ASP A 159 12.45 8.36 4.76
N TRP A 160 12.42 7.04 4.57
CA TRP A 160 11.96 6.40 3.33
C TRP A 160 10.51 6.72 2.99
N ARG A 161 9.66 6.82 4.01
CA ARG A 161 8.24 7.12 3.80
C ARG A 161 8.07 8.54 3.31
N GLU A 162 8.84 9.47 3.88
CA GLU A 162 8.81 10.87 3.49
C GLU A 162 9.43 11.10 2.11
N PHE A 163 10.56 10.43 1.83
CA PHE A 163 11.17 10.39 0.50
C PHE A 163 10.17 9.97 -0.58
N LEU A 164 9.50 8.83 -0.39
CA LEU A 164 8.53 8.29 -1.35
C LEU A 164 7.26 9.16 -1.46
N SER A 165 6.89 9.87 -0.38
CA SER A 165 5.80 10.85 -0.40
C SER A 165 6.16 12.03 -1.32
N GLY A 166 7.40 12.53 -1.20
CA GLY A 166 7.96 13.54 -2.11
C GLY A 166 7.97 13.08 -3.57
N GLU A 167 8.45 11.86 -3.84
CA GLU A 167 8.43 11.26 -5.19
C GLU A 167 7.02 10.99 -5.72
N SER A 168 5.99 11.08 -4.88
CA SER A 168 4.58 10.99 -5.27
C SER A 168 3.91 12.35 -5.49
N GLY A 169 4.69 13.44 -5.41
CA GLY A 169 4.21 14.81 -5.63
C GLY A 169 3.59 15.48 -4.40
N PHE A 170 3.77 14.92 -3.20
CA PHE A 170 3.37 15.56 -1.95
C PHE A 170 4.48 16.46 -1.43
N PHE A 171 4.11 17.60 -0.83
CA PHE A 171 5.09 18.44 -0.15
C PHE A 171 5.71 17.69 1.02
N THR A 172 7.03 17.67 1.08
CA THR A 172 7.71 17.00 2.18
C THR A 172 7.73 17.84 3.44
N MET A 173 7.71 17.18 4.59
CA MET A 173 7.69 17.79 5.91
C MET A 173 9.00 18.51 6.23
N GLU A 174 8.94 19.49 7.14
CA GLU A 174 10.06 20.38 7.45
C GLU A 174 11.29 19.67 8.04
N TRP A 175 11.09 18.53 8.71
CA TRP A 175 12.18 17.73 9.27
C TRP A 175 12.90 16.88 8.23
N TYR A 176 12.33 16.73 7.03
CA TYR A 176 12.94 15.94 5.97
C TYR A 176 13.94 16.76 5.17
N ASN A 177 15.21 16.45 5.40
CA ASN A 177 16.32 16.99 4.62
C ASN A 177 16.39 16.21 3.30
N GLY A 178 15.63 16.68 2.32
CA GLY A 178 15.50 16.02 1.02
C GLY A 178 16.83 15.63 0.36
N LEU A 179 16.76 14.63 -0.50
CA LEU A 179 17.93 14.12 -1.21
C LEU A 179 18.20 14.91 -2.51
N PRO A 180 19.48 15.14 -2.89
CA PRO A 180 19.80 15.64 -4.22
C PRO A 180 19.39 14.62 -5.29
N TYR A 181 19.14 15.08 -6.52
CA TYR A 181 18.59 14.27 -7.61
C TYR A 181 19.34 12.93 -7.83
N GLU A 182 20.67 12.94 -7.85
CA GLU A 182 21.47 11.72 -8.04
C GLU A 182 21.27 10.69 -6.92
N LYS A 183 21.10 11.16 -5.68
CA LYS A 183 20.78 10.29 -4.54
C LYS A 183 19.34 9.81 -4.60
N ARG A 184 18.39 10.61 -5.11
CA ARG A 184 16.99 10.20 -5.32
C ARG A 184 16.89 9.08 -6.36
N LEU A 185 17.63 9.19 -7.46
CA LEU A 185 17.72 8.12 -8.47
C LEU A 185 18.18 6.80 -7.83
N THR A 186 19.28 6.87 -7.08
CA THR A 186 19.82 5.69 -6.38
C THR A 186 18.85 5.15 -5.32
N ALA A 187 18.18 6.03 -4.57
CA ALA A 187 17.19 5.65 -3.56
C ALA A 187 16.00 4.90 -4.18
N LEU A 188 15.48 5.39 -5.33
CA LEU A 188 14.43 4.69 -6.08
C LEU A 188 14.88 3.32 -6.58
N ASP A 189 16.10 3.22 -7.13
CA ASP A 189 16.66 1.92 -7.52
C ASP A 189 16.74 0.96 -6.32
N ARG A 190 17.15 1.44 -5.14
CA ARG A 190 17.27 0.60 -3.94
C ARG A 190 15.94 0.11 -3.40
N ILE A 191 14.91 0.96 -3.34
CA ILE A 191 13.57 0.50 -2.91
C ILE A 191 12.97 -0.49 -3.92
N VAL A 192 13.25 -0.34 -5.22
CA VAL A 192 12.84 -1.30 -6.26
C VAL A 192 13.56 -2.62 -6.09
N MET A 193 14.89 -2.60 -5.89
CA MET A 193 15.68 -3.80 -5.61
C MET A 193 15.20 -4.53 -4.36
N ALA A 194 14.93 -3.80 -3.27
CA ALA A 194 14.40 -4.38 -2.04
C ALA A 194 13.00 -4.98 -2.22
N SER A 195 12.14 -4.31 -3.00
CA SER A 195 10.81 -4.81 -3.35
C SER A 195 10.89 -6.12 -4.13
N GLU A 196 11.77 -6.20 -5.13
CA GLU A 196 12.05 -7.42 -5.88
C GLU A 196 12.66 -8.50 -4.97
N ALA A 197 13.57 -8.15 -4.07
CA ALA A 197 14.16 -9.09 -3.12
C ALA A 197 13.10 -9.70 -2.19
N LEU A 198 12.20 -8.88 -1.63
CA LEU A 198 11.08 -9.35 -0.82
C LEU A 198 10.20 -10.31 -1.63
N LEU A 199 9.76 -9.91 -2.83
CA LEU A 199 8.91 -10.75 -3.69
C LEU A 199 9.57 -12.10 -4.01
N ASN A 200 10.85 -12.10 -4.40
CA ASN A 200 11.59 -13.32 -4.72
C ASN A 200 11.83 -14.22 -3.49
N SER A 201 11.85 -13.65 -2.28
CA SER A 201 12.07 -14.41 -1.05
C SER A 201 10.83 -15.17 -0.56
N VAL A 202 9.62 -14.68 -0.88
CA VAL A 202 8.36 -15.22 -0.34
C VAL A 202 7.46 -15.87 -1.39
N LEU A 203 7.70 -15.62 -2.68
CA LEU A 203 6.92 -16.17 -3.78
C LEU A 203 7.69 -17.26 -4.52
N SER A 204 6.97 -18.31 -4.94
CA SER A 204 7.47 -19.31 -5.86
C SER A 204 7.65 -18.72 -7.27
N ARG A 205 8.41 -19.41 -8.12
CA ARG A 205 8.54 -19.01 -9.53
C ARG A 205 7.20 -18.89 -10.23
N GLU A 206 6.27 -19.82 -10.01
CA GLU A 206 4.94 -19.77 -10.60
C GLU A 206 4.13 -18.54 -10.11
N GLN A 207 4.22 -18.23 -8.82
CA GLN A 207 3.56 -17.05 -8.23
C GLN A 207 4.14 -15.74 -8.76
N LEU A 208 5.45 -15.69 -9.02
CA LEU A 208 6.11 -14.54 -9.64
C LEU A 208 5.63 -14.31 -11.08
N GLU A 209 5.32 -15.36 -11.83
CA GLU A 209 4.78 -15.26 -13.20
C GLU A 209 3.30 -14.87 -13.25
N ALA A 210 2.61 -14.80 -12.10
CA ALA A 210 1.22 -14.35 -12.05
C ALA A 210 1.09 -12.91 -12.61
N GLU A 211 0.11 -12.70 -13.48
CA GLU A 211 -0.09 -11.43 -14.21
C GLU A 211 -0.05 -10.20 -13.29
N ARG A 212 -0.69 -10.29 -12.12
CA ARG A 212 -0.74 -9.19 -11.15
C ARG A 212 0.63 -8.83 -10.58
N ILE A 213 1.49 -9.84 -10.35
CA ILE A 213 2.85 -9.63 -9.84
C ILE A 213 3.73 -9.07 -10.95
N GLN A 214 3.59 -9.57 -12.17
CA GLN A 214 4.31 -9.01 -13.32
C GLN A 214 3.95 -7.54 -13.55
N ARG A 215 2.67 -7.16 -13.46
CA ARG A 215 2.23 -5.75 -13.54
C ARG A 215 2.86 -4.88 -12.45
N LEU A 216 2.90 -5.37 -11.20
CA LEU A 216 3.56 -4.67 -10.10
C LEU A 216 5.05 -4.48 -10.38
N ARG A 217 5.75 -5.53 -10.83
CA ARG A 217 7.18 -5.51 -11.13
C ARG A 217 7.52 -4.57 -12.29
N THR A 218 6.69 -4.56 -13.34
CA THR A 218 6.82 -3.60 -14.44
C THR A 218 6.69 -2.18 -13.91
N TRP A 219 5.63 -1.88 -13.15
CA TRP A 219 5.46 -0.56 -12.55
C TRP A 219 6.66 -0.15 -11.68
N LEU A 220 7.18 -1.04 -10.84
CA LEU A 220 8.37 -0.77 -10.01
C LEU A 220 9.60 -0.41 -10.86
N ARG A 221 9.83 -1.11 -11.97
CA ARG A 221 11.00 -0.88 -12.85
C ARG A 221 10.89 0.38 -13.69
N ASP A 222 9.66 0.82 -13.94
CA ASP A 222 9.38 2.02 -14.74
C ASP A 222 9.34 3.29 -13.86
N LEU A 223 9.65 3.18 -12.56
CA LEU A 223 9.74 4.34 -11.66
C LEU A 223 10.95 5.22 -12.03
N GLU A 224 10.68 6.51 -12.23
CA GLU A 224 11.70 7.54 -12.42
C GLU A 224 11.56 8.63 -11.33
N PRO A 225 12.67 9.20 -10.85
CA PRO A 225 12.61 10.29 -9.88
C PRO A 225 12.01 11.55 -10.50
N LEU A 226 11.18 12.26 -9.73
CA LEU A 226 10.65 13.54 -10.16
C LEU A 226 11.80 14.55 -10.39
N PRO A 227 11.70 15.50 -11.34
CA PRO A 227 12.73 16.52 -11.54
C PRO A 227 13.04 17.30 -10.27
N HIS A 228 11.98 17.62 -9.50
CA HIS A 228 12.06 18.34 -8.23
C HIS A 228 11.08 17.76 -7.22
N VAL A 229 11.49 17.79 -5.94
CA VAL A 229 10.65 17.51 -4.78
C VAL A 229 10.69 18.74 -3.90
N PHE A 230 9.52 19.23 -3.49
CA PHE A 230 9.37 20.44 -2.70
C PHE A 230 9.06 20.10 -1.25
N GLY A 231 9.69 20.81 -0.32
CA GLY A 231 9.35 20.78 1.10
C GLY A 231 8.70 22.07 1.55
N TYR A 232 7.87 22.02 2.61
CA TYR A 232 7.17 23.21 3.13
C TYR A 232 8.12 24.36 3.51
N ALA A 233 9.28 24.04 4.09
CA ALA A 233 10.28 25.04 4.46
C ALA A 233 10.86 25.79 3.24
N THR A 234 11.02 25.10 2.12
CA THR A 234 11.61 25.66 0.89
C THR A 234 10.62 26.55 0.15
N ASP A 235 9.33 26.20 0.14
CA ASP A 235 8.28 26.97 -0.55
C ASP A 235 7.88 28.23 0.24
N ALA A 236 7.82 28.17 1.58
CA ALA A 236 7.59 29.35 2.40
C ALA A 236 8.66 30.44 2.20
N ALA A 237 9.93 30.03 2.04
CA ALA A 237 11.02 30.94 1.73
C ALA A 237 10.91 31.54 0.30
N GLN A 238 10.37 30.80 -0.66
CA GLN A 238 10.14 31.31 -2.02
C GLN A 238 8.94 32.25 -2.10
N ARG A 239 7.84 31.95 -1.36
CA ARG A 239 6.65 32.81 -1.29
C ARG A 239 6.86 34.08 -0.46
N GLY A 240 7.79 34.07 0.49
CA GLY A 240 8.13 35.23 1.35
C GLY A 240 9.08 36.27 0.73
N VAL A 241 9.50 36.08 -0.53
CA VAL A 241 10.39 36.99 -1.28
C VAL A 241 9.63 37.75 -2.39
N ALA A 242 8.30 37.64 -2.43
CA ALA A 242 7.43 38.35 -3.37
C ALA A 242 6.79 39.61 -2.77
#